data_AF-A0A1G5VT78-F1
#
_entry.id   AF-A0A1G5VT78-F1
#
_cell.length_a   1.000
_cell.length_b   1.000
_cell.length_c   1.000
_cell.angle_alpha   90.00
_cell.angle_beta   90.00
_cell.angle_gamma   90.00
#
_symmetry.space_group_name_H-M   'P 1'
#
loop_
_entity.id
_entity.type
_entity.pdbx_description
1 polymer ?
#
loop_
_entity_poly.entity_id
_entity_poly.type
_entity_poly.pdbx_seq_one_letter_code
_entity_poly.pdbx_strand_id
1 'polypeptide(L)'
;MVRKFIKKTALIIMATMMLTACGAEEENAGFDPGEYESCWTDEDGDLIKLIPSENSYIFRKADGRVGRGTYTVNNSQLTYDRFIYDIVKDGDDKFYLAQNGSTTNTTTEILDGYVFTKIDAVEIDEYPNDLLDGVWVSDTGTRLEIDMDISEYSVSHENGSGMGTVFDYGDGKGVYLFATDFAYVIWIDSDNITFESTDPVYADATFTRETDSYGEEYDDG
;
A
#
# COMPACT_ATOMS: atom_id res chain seq x y z
N MET A 1 -31.52 81.55 23.02
CA MET A 1 -30.66 80.79 23.96
C MET A 1 -31.03 79.31 23.82
N VAL A 2 -30.29 78.57 23.00
CA VAL A 2 -30.56 77.16 22.65
C VAL A 2 -29.64 76.27 23.48
N ARG A 3 -30.20 75.34 24.27
CA ARG A 3 -29.44 74.28 24.95
C ARG A 3 -29.54 73.00 24.12
N LYS A 4 -28.39 72.56 23.60
CA LYS A 4 -28.21 71.30 22.87
C LYS A 4 -28.35 70.12 23.84
N PHE A 5 -29.27 69.19 23.56
CA PHE A 5 -29.24 67.84 24.10
C PHE A 5 -28.84 66.88 22.97
N ILE A 6 -27.62 66.34 23.09
CA ILE A 6 -27.08 65.32 22.18
C ILE A 6 -27.69 63.98 22.60
N LYS A 7 -28.63 63.44 21.82
CA LYS A 7 -29.05 62.05 21.93
C LYS A 7 -28.16 61.21 21.01
N LYS A 8 -27.43 60.26 21.62
CA LYS A 8 -26.60 59.27 20.94
C LYS A 8 -27.51 58.29 20.20
N THR A 9 -27.60 58.40 18.89
CA THR A 9 -28.24 57.39 18.04
C THR A 9 -27.16 56.42 17.59
N ALA A 10 -27.19 55.19 18.12
CA ALA A 10 -26.35 54.10 17.67
C ALA A 10 -26.86 53.64 16.30
N LEU A 11 -26.00 53.76 15.28
CA LEU A 11 -26.22 53.24 13.94
C LEU A 11 -25.82 51.76 13.95
N ILE A 12 -26.80 50.85 13.94
CA ILE A 12 -26.55 49.43 13.71
C ILE A 12 -26.41 49.24 12.20
N ILE A 13 -25.17 49.15 11.72
CA ILE A 13 -24.84 48.72 10.36
C ILE A 13 -24.93 47.20 10.37
N MET A 14 -26.03 46.64 9.85
CA MET A 14 -26.13 45.21 9.56
C MET A 14 -25.36 44.97 8.24
N ALA A 15 -24.08 44.62 8.36
CA ALA A 15 -23.28 44.17 7.23
C ALA A 15 -23.72 42.74 6.87
N THR A 16 -24.51 42.61 5.80
CA THR A 16 -24.75 41.32 5.16
C THR A 16 -23.47 40.95 4.42
N MET A 17 -22.62 40.12 5.04
CA MET A 17 -21.55 39.43 4.32
C MET A 17 -22.25 38.47 3.34
N MET A 18 -22.39 38.90 2.09
CA MET A 18 -22.46 37.97 0.99
C MET A 18 -21.09 37.29 0.94
N LEU A 19 -20.96 36.13 1.58
CA LEU A 19 -19.96 35.16 1.16
C LEU A 19 -20.36 34.77 -0.26
N THR A 20 -19.81 35.48 -1.24
CA THR A 20 -19.49 34.81 -2.49
C THR A 20 -18.51 33.72 -2.08
N ALA A 21 -19.00 32.49 -1.95
CA ALA A 21 -18.17 31.31 -2.02
C ALA A 21 -17.60 31.32 -3.44
N CYS A 22 -16.57 32.14 -3.64
CA CYS A 22 -15.59 31.91 -4.68
C CYS A 22 -14.91 30.64 -4.17
N GLY A 23 -15.41 29.49 -4.60
CA GLY A 23 -14.56 28.33 -4.73
C GLY A 23 -13.44 28.80 -5.63
N ALA A 24 -12.34 29.24 -5.02
CA ALA A 24 -11.07 28.90 -5.61
C ALA A 24 -11.13 27.38 -5.69
N GLU A 25 -11.44 26.89 -6.88
CA GLU A 25 -10.76 25.71 -7.36
C GLU A 25 -9.29 26.05 -7.13
N GLU A 26 -8.75 25.66 -5.98
CA GLU A 26 -7.33 25.40 -5.92
C GLU A 26 -7.18 24.26 -6.93
N GLU A 27 -6.91 24.66 -8.19
CA GLU A 27 -6.13 23.82 -9.09
C GLU A 27 -5.03 23.26 -8.19
N ASN A 28 -5.00 21.95 -8.05
CA ASN A 28 -3.90 21.23 -7.43
C ASN A 28 -2.69 21.40 -8.36
N ALA A 29 -2.22 22.65 -8.47
CA ALA A 29 -1.21 23.14 -9.38
C ALA A 29 0.12 22.80 -8.74
N GLY A 30 0.54 21.55 -8.86
CA GLY A 30 1.82 21.12 -8.32
C GLY A 30 2.24 19.70 -8.66
N PHE A 31 1.29 18.84 -9.02
CA PHE A 31 1.59 17.45 -9.35
C PHE A 31 1.25 17.18 -10.81
N ASP A 32 2.28 17.13 -11.68
CA ASP A 32 2.14 16.66 -13.06
C ASP A 32 2.33 15.14 -13.10
N PRO A 33 1.26 14.34 -13.11
CA PRO A 33 1.37 12.88 -13.17
C PRO A 33 2.10 12.36 -14.41
N GLY A 34 2.27 13.15 -15.47
CA GLY A 34 3.01 12.76 -16.66
C GLY A 34 4.53 12.62 -16.46
N GLU A 35 5.08 13.08 -15.33
CA GLU A 35 6.52 13.06 -15.05
C GLU A 35 7.00 11.86 -14.20
N TYR A 36 6.09 10.97 -13.77
CA TYR A 36 6.35 10.10 -12.60
C TYR A 36 6.30 8.59 -12.84
N GLU A 37 6.64 8.08 -14.03
CA GLU A 37 7.21 6.72 -14.09
C GLU A 37 8.62 6.77 -13.48
N SER A 38 8.66 6.81 -12.16
CA SER A 38 9.87 7.08 -11.37
C SER A 38 9.80 6.35 -10.04
N CYS A 39 10.97 5.95 -9.56
CA CYS A 39 11.13 5.25 -8.30
C CYS A 39 11.60 6.23 -7.22
N TRP A 40 11.13 6.01 -6.01
CA TRP A 40 11.40 6.84 -4.85
C TRP A 40 11.74 5.95 -3.66
N THR A 41 12.56 6.45 -2.75
CA THR A 41 12.94 5.73 -1.52
C THR A 41 12.82 6.62 -0.30
N ASP A 42 12.53 6.04 0.85
CA ASP A 42 12.55 6.74 2.13
C ASP A 42 13.88 6.51 2.89
N GLU A 43 13.92 6.87 4.18
CA GLU A 43 15.11 6.71 5.02
C GLU A 43 15.35 5.26 5.49
N ASP A 44 14.29 4.45 5.54
CA ASP A 44 14.34 3.06 5.99
C ASP A 44 14.67 2.09 4.84
N GLY A 45 14.58 2.56 3.59
CA GLY A 45 14.90 1.82 2.37
C GLY A 45 13.69 1.21 1.68
N ASP A 46 12.48 1.61 2.09
CA ASP A 46 11.25 1.30 1.37
C ASP A 46 11.30 1.98 0.00
N LEU A 47 10.68 1.35 -1.00
CA LEU A 47 10.56 1.88 -2.35
C LEU A 47 9.11 2.07 -2.74
N ILE A 48 8.85 3.12 -3.50
CA ILE A 48 7.58 3.32 -4.19
C ILE A 48 7.82 3.70 -5.65
N LYS A 49 7.15 3.00 -6.56
CA LYS A 49 7.11 3.29 -8.00
C LYS A 49 5.69 3.69 -8.36
N LEU A 50 5.49 4.95 -8.73
CA LEU A 50 4.19 5.43 -9.21
C LEU A 50 4.03 5.02 -10.68
N ILE A 51 2.83 4.57 -11.06
CA ILE A 51 2.50 4.15 -12.43
C ILE A 51 1.22 4.87 -12.86
N PRO A 52 1.32 6.17 -13.22
CA PRO A 52 0.17 7.00 -13.55
C PRO A 52 -0.64 6.48 -14.74
N SER A 53 0.04 5.85 -15.71
CA SER A 53 -0.54 5.19 -16.88
C SER A 53 -1.51 4.06 -16.52
N GLU A 54 -1.35 3.44 -15.35
CA GLU A 54 -2.15 2.32 -14.87
C GLU A 54 -3.04 2.68 -13.66
N ASN A 55 -3.05 3.94 -13.21
CA ASN A 55 -3.70 4.37 -11.96
C ASN A 55 -3.31 3.50 -10.76
N SER A 56 -2.03 3.13 -10.69
CA SER A 56 -1.51 2.25 -9.65
C SER A 56 -0.12 2.67 -9.18
N TYR A 57 0.34 2.03 -8.12
CA TYR A 57 1.72 2.10 -7.67
C TYR A 57 2.17 0.73 -7.18
N ILE A 58 3.47 0.55 -7.10
CA ILE A 58 4.12 -0.59 -6.46
C ILE A 58 4.84 -0.08 -5.23
N PHE A 59 4.68 -0.75 -4.11
CA PHE A 59 5.39 -0.48 -2.88
C PHE A 59 6.17 -1.71 -2.46
N ARG A 60 7.44 -1.51 -2.11
CA ARG A 60 8.31 -2.56 -1.57
C ARG A 60 8.87 -2.08 -0.25
N LYS A 61 8.60 -2.84 0.82
CA LYS A 61 9.25 -2.61 2.11
C LYS A 61 10.74 -2.98 2.07
N ALA A 62 11.53 -2.41 2.95
CA ALA A 62 12.96 -2.70 3.09
C ALA A 62 13.24 -4.17 3.41
N ASP A 63 12.30 -4.87 4.03
CA ASP A 63 12.33 -6.32 4.29
C ASP A 63 12.02 -7.19 3.06
N GLY A 64 11.62 -6.59 1.94
CA GLY A 64 11.37 -7.25 0.66
C GLY A 64 9.90 -7.48 0.33
N ARG A 65 8.95 -7.23 1.24
CA ARG A 65 7.52 -7.39 0.93
C ARG A 65 7.10 -6.41 -0.17
N VAL A 66 6.56 -6.94 -1.27
CA VAL A 66 6.08 -6.16 -2.43
C VAL A 66 4.57 -6.24 -2.53
N GLY A 67 3.92 -5.11 -2.80
CA GLY A 67 2.49 -5.06 -3.08
C GLY A 67 2.10 -3.97 -4.06
N ARG A 68 0.98 -4.20 -4.74
CA ARG A 68 0.40 -3.23 -5.67
C ARG A 68 -0.80 -2.55 -5.05
N GLY A 69 -0.92 -1.24 -5.26
CA GLY A 69 -2.03 -0.44 -4.77
C GLY A 69 -2.59 0.54 -5.80
N THR A 70 -3.74 1.14 -5.47
CA THR A 70 -4.37 2.14 -6.33
C THR A 70 -3.71 3.50 -6.16
N TYR A 71 -3.43 4.16 -7.28
CA TYR A 71 -2.96 5.54 -7.33
C TYR A 71 -3.94 6.38 -8.17
N THR A 72 -4.63 7.31 -7.53
CA THR A 72 -5.56 8.25 -8.14
C THR A 72 -4.82 9.51 -8.57
N VAL A 73 -4.43 9.53 -9.84
CA VAL A 73 -3.70 10.62 -10.49
C VAL A 73 -4.32 12.00 -10.24
N ASN A 74 -5.62 12.16 -10.52
CA ASN A 74 -6.30 13.46 -10.47
C ASN A 74 -6.32 14.08 -9.06
N ASN A 75 -6.27 13.26 -8.02
CA ASN A 75 -6.27 13.71 -6.65
C ASN A 75 -4.87 13.64 -6.01
N SER A 76 -3.88 13.09 -6.72
CA SER A 76 -2.56 12.76 -6.17
C SER A 76 -2.67 11.94 -4.89
N GLN A 77 -3.47 10.88 -4.93
CA GLN A 77 -3.80 10.06 -3.77
C GLN A 77 -3.45 8.60 -4.01
N LEU A 78 -2.99 7.90 -2.97
CA LEU A 78 -2.81 6.44 -3.02
C LEU A 78 -3.52 5.74 -1.87
N THR A 79 -3.77 4.44 -1.99
CA THR A 79 -4.40 3.62 -0.94
C THR A 79 -3.44 2.59 -0.37
N TYR A 80 -3.09 2.69 0.92
CA TYR A 80 -2.26 1.70 1.62
C TYR A 80 -2.89 1.20 2.93
N ASP A 81 -2.91 -0.11 3.18
CA ASP A 81 -3.57 -0.77 4.34
C ASP A 81 -4.97 -0.18 4.62
N ARG A 82 -5.78 -0.05 3.56
CA ARG A 82 -7.15 0.51 3.59
C ARG A 82 -7.26 1.99 3.99
N PHE A 83 -6.16 2.74 4.02
CA PHE A 83 -6.14 4.20 4.19
C PHE A 83 -5.79 4.91 2.90
N ILE A 84 -6.39 6.09 2.69
CA ILE A 84 -6.03 6.99 1.59
C ILE A 84 -4.94 7.92 2.09
N TYR A 85 -3.92 8.15 1.29
CA TYR A 85 -2.84 9.10 1.55
C TYR A 85 -2.77 10.13 0.44
N ASP A 86 -2.70 11.40 0.79
CA ASP A 86 -2.35 12.47 -0.13
C ASP A 86 -0.83 12.45 -0.36
N ILE A 87 -0.41 12.53 -1.62
CA ILE A 87 0.98 12.75 -1.99
C ILE A 87 1.24 14.25 -1.97
N VAL A 88 2.00 14.71 -0.98
CA VAL A 88 2.30 16.14 -0.80
C VAL A 88 3.74 16.42 -1.21
N LYS A 89 3.91 17.22 -2.26
CA LYS A 89 5.22 17.59 -2.80
C LYS A 89 6.03 18.42 -1.78
N ASP A 90 7.31 18.08 -1.59
CA ASP A 90 8.28 18.78 -0.74
C ASP A 90 9.56 19.11 -1.54
N GLY A 91 9.38 19.80 -2.67
CA GLY A 91 10.45 20.06 -3.65
C GLY A 91 10.38 19.12 -4.86
N ASP A 92 11.31 19.26 -5.81
CA ASP A 92 11.21 18.57 -7.11
C ASP A 92 11.49 17.06 -7.04
N ASP A 93 12.38 16.67 -6.14
CA ASP A 93 12.81 15.28 -5.96
C ASP A 93 12.38 14.71 -4.61
N LYS A 94 11.31 15.25 -4.02
CA LYS A 94 10.81 14.77 -2.73
C LYS A 94 9.32 14.98 -2.54
N PHE A 95 8.66 14.02 -1.88
CA PHE A 95 7.30 14.16 -1.38
C PHE A 95 7.15 13.47 -0.01
N TYR A 96 6.05 13.74 0.67
CA TYR A 96 5.63 12.95 1.82
C TYR A 96 4.17 12.50 1.69
N LEU A 97 3.83 11.43 2.41
CA LEU A 97 2.47 10.91 2.47
C LEU A 97 1.73 11.51 3.65
N ALA A 98 0.54 12.06 3.42
CA ALA A 98 -0.34 12.57 4.47
C ALA A 98 -1.60 11.71 4.54
N GLN A 99 -1.83 11.05 5.67
CA GLN A 99 -2.97 10.18 5.86
C GLN A 99 -4.28 10.97 5.88
N ASN A 100 -5.25 10.53 5.08
CA ASN A 100 -6.62 11.00 5.17
C ASN A 100 -7.35 10.30 6.31
N GLY A 101 -7.80 11.08 7.29
CA GLY A 101 -8.49 10.57 8.47
C GLY A 101 -7.51 10.07 9.54
N SER A 102 -7.99 9.19 10.41
CA SER A 102 -7.20 8.66 11.52
C SER A 102 -7.69 7.28 11.91
N THR A 103 -6.82 6.46 12.50
CA THR A 103 -7.18 5.17 13.06
C THR A 103 -6.67 5.03 14.48
N THR A 104 -7.42 4.29 15.30
CA THR A 104 -6.94 3.81 16.61
C THR A 104 -6.50 2.34 16.52
N ASN A 105 -6.58 1.71 15.35
CA ASN A 105 -6.12 0.34 15.16
C ASN A 105 -4.59 0.33 15.10
N THR A 106 -3.97 -0.27 16.10
CA THR A 106 -2.51 -0.38 16.21
C THR A 106 -1.91 -1.46 15.31
N THR A 107 -2.74 -2.26 14.62
CA THR A 107 -2.27 -3.28 13.66
C THR A 107 -2.26 -2.77 12.22
N THR A 108 -2.73 -1.55 11.98
CA THR A 108 -2.62 -0.92 10.66
C THR A 108 -1.19 -0.44 10.46
N GLU A 109 -0.65 -0.71 9.29
CA GLU A 109 0.61 -0.13 8.86
C GLU A 109 0.38 1.28 8.31
N ILE A 110 0.98 2.25 8.98
CA ILE A 110 0.76 3.67 8.73
C ILE A 110 1.96 4.26 8.00
N LEU A 111 1.69 4.89 6.86
CA LEU A 111 2.69 5.64 6.09
C LEU A 111 2.59 7.16 6.31
N ASP A 112 1.80 7.61 7.30
CA ASP A 112 1.64 9.04 7.59
C ASP A 112 2.98 9.67 7.96
N GLY A 113 3.35 10.70 7.22
CA GLY A 113 4.62 11.40 7.37
C GLY A 113 5.83 10.70 6.72
N TYR A 114 5.66 9.55 6.06
CA TYR A 114 6.75 8.93 5.29
C TYR A 114 7.22 9.89 4.20
N VAL A 115 8.53 10.01 4.07
CA VAL A 115 9.17 10.97 3.18
C VAL A 115 9.96 10.22 2.12
N PHE A 116 9.55 10.38 0.87
CA PHE A 116 10.18 9.71 -0.27
C PHE A 116 10.99 10.70 -1.10
N THR A 117 12.22 10.31 -1.44
CA THR A 117 13.15 11.06 -2.29
C THR A 117 13.33 10.31 -3.60
N LYS A 118 13.37 11.05 -4.71
CA LYS A 118 13.54 10.49 -6.05
C LYS A 118 14.89 9.78 -6.15
N ILE A 119 14.90 8.62 -6.78
CA ILE A 119 16.12 7.89 -7.13
C ILE A 119 16.15 7.60 -8.62
N ASP A 120 17.34 7.29 -9.13
CA ASP A 120 17.47 6.73 -10.48
C ASP A 120 16.60 5.47 -10.60
N ALA A 121 16.06 5.20 -11.79
CA ALA A 121 15.12 4.10 -11.99
C ALA A 121 15.71 2.77 -11.46
N VAL A 122 15.10 2.27 -10.39
CA VAL A 122 15.35 0.94 -9.81
C VAL A 122 14.16 0.08 -10.18
N GLU A 123 14.40 -1.07 -10.79
CA GLU A 123 13.32 -2.04 -10.97
C GLU A 123 12.93 -2.63 -9.61
N ILE A 124 11.62 -2.69 -9.37
CA ILE A 124 11.06 -3.44 -8.26
C ILE A 124 10.62 -4.76 -8.88
N ASP A 125 11.24 -5.86 -8.45
CA ASP A 125 10.87 -7.19 -8.92
C ASP A 125 9.44 -7.50 -8.46
N GLU A 126 8.53 -7.64 -9.42
CA GLU A 126 7.15 -8.08 -9.21
C GLU A 126 7.00 -9.50 -9.74
N TYR A 127 6.36 -10.34 -8.93
CA TYR A 127 5.96 -11.68 -9.35
C TYR A 127 4.44 -11.71 -9.43
N PRO A 128 3.87 -12.07 -10.60
CA PRO A 128 2.43 -12.31 -10.72
C PRO A 128 1.91 -13.24 -9.63
N ASN A 129 0.73 -12.93 -9.07
CA ASN A 129 0.13 -13.74 -8.01
C ASN A 129 -0.09 -15.20 -8.45
N ASP A 130 -0.34 -15.43 -9.74
CA ASP A 130 -0.52 -16.79 -10.31
C ASP A 130 0.76 -17.64 -10.18
N LEU A 131 1.96 -17.04 -10.06
CA LEU A 131 3.18 -17.81 -9.77
C LEU A 131 3.20 -18.42 -8.36
N LEU A 132 2.28 -18.02 -7.47
CA LEU A 132 2.12 -18.67 -6.15
C LEU A 132 1.44 -20.03 -6.26
N ASP A 133 0.72 -20.28 -7.34
CA ASP A 133 0.01 -21.53 -7.52
C ASP A 133 0.95 -22.73 -7.49
N GLY A 134 0.48 -23.80 -6.88
CA GLY A 134 1.21 -25.05 -6.73
C GLY A 134 1.79 -25.25 -5.34
N VAL A 135 2.92 -25.95 -5.30
CA VAL A 135 3.40 -26.61 -4.08
C VAL A 135 4.76 -26.10 -3.69
N TRP A 136 4.92 -25.85 -2.40
CA TRP A 136 6.06 -25.23 -1.77
C TRP A 136 6.51 -26.07 -0.56
N VAL A 137 7.80 -26.31 -0.42
CA VAL A 137 8.36 -27.17 0.63
C VAL A 137 9.45 -26.44 1.40
N SER A 138 9.37 -26.46 2.73
CA SER A 138 10.40 -25.90 3.61
C SER A 138 11.55 -26.91 3.84
N ASP A 139 12.67 -26.41 4.37
CA ASP A 139 13.80 -27.24 4.79
C ASP A 139 13.45 -28.27 5.89
N THR A 140 12.43 -28.00 6.69
CA THR A 140 11.89 -28.92 7.70
C THR A 140 10.92 -29.96 7.15
N GLY A 141 10.59 -29.92 5.85
CA GLY A 141 9.62 -30.81 5.22
C GLY A 141 8.17 -30.41 5.46
N THR A 142 7.90 -29.16 5.84
CA THR A 142 6.54 -28.60 5.80
C THR A 142 6.16 -28.40 4.34
N ARG A 143 5.00 -28.91 3.93
CA ARG A 143 4.46 -28.74 2.58
C ARG A 143 3.28 -27.78 2.61
N LEU A 144 3.39 -26.71 1.84
CA LEU A 144 2.38 -25.68 1.61
C LEU A 144 1.89 -25.82 0.17
N GLU A 145 0.59 -25.99 0.00
CA GLU A 145 -0.06 -26.05 -1.32
C GLU A 145 -0.99 -24.83 -1.43
N ILE A 146 -0.80 -24.03 -2.46
CA ILE A 146 -1.56 -22.83 -2.76
C ILE A 146 -2.33 -23.10 -4.05
N ASP A 147 -3.63 -22.85 -4.01
CA ASP A 147 -4.53 -22.92 -5.16
C ASP A 147 -5.10 -21.51 -5.39
N MET A 148 -4.57 -20.82 -6.39
CA MET A 148 -4.96 -19.44 -6.72
C MET A 148 -6.33 -19.39 -7.41
N ASP A 149 -6.74 -20.45 -8.11
CA ASP A 149 -8.03 -20.55 -8.80
C ASP A 149 -9.21 -20.50 -7.82
N ILE A 150 -9.07 -21.13 -6.66
CA ILE A 150 -10.07 -21.09 -5.58
C ILE A 150 -9.68 -20.16 -4.42
N SER A 151 -8.49 -19.57 -4.46
CA SER A 151 -7.96 -18.67 -3.43
C SER A 151 -7.83 -19.32 -2.05
N GLU A 152 -7.36 -20.57 -2.01
CA GLU A 152 -7.16 -21.35 -0.79
C GLU A 152 -5.71 -21.85 -0.67
N TYR A 153 -5.31 -22.16 0.56
CA TYR A 153 -4.06 -22.88 0.79
C TYR A 153 -4.25 -23.99 1.83
N SER A 154 -3.40 -25.00 1.75
CA SER A 154 -3.26 -26.04 2.77
C SER A 154 -1.82 -26.19 3.21
N VAL A 155 -1.61 -26.48 4.48
CA VAL A 155 -0.29 -26.75 5.06
C VAL A 155 -0.29 -28.11 5.74
N SER A 156 0.77 -28.88 5.52
CA SER A 156 0.96 -30.18 6.14
C SER A 156 2.38 -30.32 6.68
N HIS A 157 2.48 -30.89 7.88
CA HIS A 157 3.72 -31.16 8.60
C HIS A 157 3.55 -32.48 9.37
N GLU A 158 4.65 -33.11 9.81
CA GLU A 158 4.58 -34.38 10.56
C GLU A 158 3.65 -34.35 11.79
N ASN A 159 3.51 -33.16 12.40
CA ASN A 159 2.78 -32.95 13.65
C ASN A 159 1.40 -32.32 13.46
N GLY A 160 0.95 -32.06 12.22
CA GLY A 160 -0.36 -31.45 12.00
C GLY A 160 -0.60 -30.96 10.57
N SER A 161 -1.82 -30.51 10.33
CA SER A 161 -2.23 -29.87 9.08
C SER A 161 -3.15 -28.68 9.36
N GLY A 162 -3.24 -27.77 8.40
CA GLY A 162 -4.09 -26.59 8.45
C GLY A 162 -4.50 -26.16 7.04
N MET A 163 -5.43 -25.21 6.98
CA MET A 163 -5.90 -24.61 5.73
C MET A 163 -6.34 -23.18 5.98
N GLY A 164 -6.42 -22.39 4.92
CA GLY A 164 -6.90 -21.02 4.97
C GLY A 164 -7.11 -20.46 3.57
N THR A 165 -7.23 -19.13 3.48
CA THR A 165 -7.45 -18.40 2.24
C THR A 165 -6.22 -17.62 1.82
N VAL A 166 -6.05 -17.44 0.52
CA VAL A 166 -5.03 -16.58 -0.09
C VAL A 166 -5.74 -15.34 -0.64
N PHE A 167 -5.20 -14.14 -0.44
CA PHE A 167 -5.85 -12.94 -0.96
C PHE A 167 -4.87 -11.78 -1.14
N ASP A 168 -5.24 -10.84 -2.01
CA ASP A 168 -4.60 -9.53 -2.16
C ASP A 168 -5.68 -8.44 -2.13
N TYR A 169 -5.57 -7.51 -1.18
CA TYR A 169 -6.54 -6.41 -1.06
C TYR A 169 -6.37 -5.33 -2.14
N GLY A 170 -5.27 -5.33 -2.88
CA GLY A 170 -4.93 -4.25 -3.81
C GLY A 170 -4.67 -2.92 -3.09
N ASP A 171 -4.21 -2.99 -1.85
CA ASP A 171 -3.89 -1.85 -0.97
C ASP A 171 -2.39 -1.73 -0.71
N GLY A 172 -1.55 -2.21 -1.64
CA GLY A 172 -0.10 -2.05 -1.59
C GLY A 172 0.63 -2.93 -0.58
N LYS A 173 -0.06 -3.75 0.22
CA LYS A 173 0.60 -4.67 1.17
C LYS A 173 1.08 -5.98 0.55
N GLY A 174 0.51 -6.35 -0.60
CA GLY A 174 0.80 -7.59 -1.31
C GLY A 174 -0.07 -8.76 -0.86
N VAL A 175 0.20 -9.92 -1.46
CA VAL A 175 -0.53 -11.17 -1.19
C VAL A 175 -0.29 -11.65 0.23
N TYR A 176 -1.32 -12.20 0.86
CA TYR A 176 -1.21 -12.81 2.18
C TYR A 176 -1.99 -14.13 2.25
N LEU A 177 -1.50 -14.99 3.14
CA LEU A 177 -2.23 -16.16 3.64
C LEU A 177 -2.98 -15.77 4.90
N PHE A 178 -4.24 -16.21 5.00
CA PHE A 178 -5.10 -15.95 6.15
C PHE A 178 -5.76 -17.22 6.66
N ALA A 179 -5.61 -17.47 7.97
CA ALA A 179 -6.39 -18.46 8.70
C ALA A 179 -7.00 -17.82 9.96
N THR A 180 -6.15 -17.47 10.93
CA THR A 180 -6.54 -16.67 12.11
C THR A 180 -5.88 -15.29 12.06
N ASP A 181 -4.64 -15.25 11.57
CA ASP A 181 -3.84 -14.05 11.38
C ASP A 181 -3.31 -13.99 9.93
N PHE A 182 -2.57 -12.92 9.61
CA PHE A 182 -2.02 -12.67 8.29
C PHE A 182 -0.55 -13.10 8.22
N ALA A 183 -0.19 -13.81 7.15
CA ALA A 183 1.20 -14.03 6.76
C ALA A 183 1.39 -13.49 5.34
N TYR A 184 2.09 -12.37 5.21
CA TYR A 184 2.34 -11.75 3.91
C TYR A 184 3.45 -12.48 3.17
N VAL A 185 3.28 -12.67 1.87
CA VAL A 185 4.29 -13.31 1.03
C VAL A 185 5.43 -12.33 0.74
N ILE A 186 6.66 -12.80 0.92
CA ILE A 186 7.87 -12.13 0.46
C ILE A 186 8.54 -13.04 -0.56
N TRP A 187 8.65 -12.55 -1.79
CA TRP A 187 9.39 -13.23 -2.84
C TRP A 187 10.89 -13.05 -2.64
N ILE A 188 11.63 -14.16 -2.67
CA ILE A 188 13.10 -14.14 -2.73
C ILE A 188 13.53 -14.21 -4.19
N ASP A 189 12.95 -15.16 -4.92
CA ASP A 189 13.03 -15.29 -6.37
C ASP A 189 11.78 -16.05 -6.87
N SER A 190 11.72 -16.41 -8.15
CA SER A 190 10.58 -17.16 -8.68
C SER A 190 10.31 -18.42 -7.87
N ASP A 191 11.34 -19.16 -7.46
CA ASP A 191 11.22 -20.49 -6.87
C ASP A 191 11.34 -20.51 -5.35
N ASN A 192 11.51 -19.35 -4.71
CA ASN A 192 11.69 -19.25 -3.27
C ASN A 192 10.85 -18.11 -2.68
N ILE A 193 10.05 -18.45 -1.68
CA ILE A 193 9.24 -17.50 -0.92
C ILE A 193 9.53 -17.62 0.57
N THR A 194 9.37 -16.51 1.28
CA THR A 194 9.29 -16.48 2.74
C THR A 194 8.04 -15.70 3.15
N PHE A 195 7.77 -15.63 4.45
CA PHE A 195 6.60 -14.93 4.97
C PHE A 195 6.99 -13.89 6.01
N GLU A 196 6.22 -12.81 6.09
CA GLU A 196 6.18 -11.89 7.22
C GLU A 196 4.87 -12.15 7.99
N SER A 197 4.97 -12.79 9.16
CA SER A 197 3.82 -13.06 10.03
C SER A 197 3.45 -11.84 10.86
N THR A 198 2.15 -11.52 10.97
CA THR A 198 1.67 -10.53 11.93
C THR A 198 1.66 -11.04 13.38
N ASP A 199 1.78 -12.35 13.59
CA ASP A 199 1.99 -12.95 14.90
C ASP A 199 3.47 -13.41 15.06
N PRO A 200 4.25 -12.78 15.96
CA PRO A 200 5.68 -13.06 16.14
C PRO A 200 5.97 -14.42 16.78
N VAL A 201 4.95 -15.17 17.20
CA VAL A 201 5.11 -16.54 17.70
C VAL A 201 5.43 -17.52 16.56
N TYR A 202 5.01 -17.21 15.33
CA TYR A 202 5.33 -18.01 14.16
C TYR A 202 6.63 -17.50 13.53
N ALA A 203 7.63 -18.37 13.44
CA ALA A 203 8.88 -18.04 12.78
C ALA A 203 8.67 -17.95 11.26
N ASP A 204 9.29 -16.96 10.64
CA ASP A 204 9.36 -16.84 9.19
C ASP A 204 10.02 -18.12 8.64
N ALA A 205 9.31 -18.82 7.75
CA ALA A 205 9.80 -20.02 7.11
C ALA A 205 9.98 -19.75 5.62
N THR A 206 11.11 -20.17 5.07
CA THR A 206 11.37 -20.15 3.64
C THR A 206 10.90 -21.46 3.02
N PHE A 207 10.21 -21.35 1.89
CA PHE A 207 9.76 -22.48 1.10
C PHE A 207 10.32 -22.37 -0.31
N THR A 208 10.72 -23.52 -0.84
CA THR A 208 11.15 -23.66 -2.24
C THR A 208 10.06 -24.38 -3.00
N ARG A 209 9.81 -23.97 -4.24
CA ARG A 209 8.84 -24.63 -5.11
C ARG A 209 9.18 -26.10 -5.28
N GLU A 210 8.21 -26.98 -5.04
CA GLU A 210 8.31 -28.39 -5.36
C GLU A 210 8.25 -28.53 -6.88
N THR A 211 9.41 -28.78 -7.48
CA THR A 211 9.48 -29.19 -8.89
C THR A 211 9.22 -30.69 -8.95
N ASP A 212 8.35 -31.11 -9.85
CA ASP A 212 8.16 -32.54 -10.06
C ASP A 212 9.47 -33.18 -10.56
N SER A 213 9.61 -34.50 -10.39
CA SER A 213 10.82 -35.21 -10.81
C SER A 213 11.05 -35.26 -12.33
N TYR A 214 10.17 -34.64 -13.13
CA TYR A 214 10.20 -34.65 -14.59
C TYR A 214 10.49 -33.28 -15.22
N GLY A 215 10.51 -32.21 -14.42
CA GLY A 215 10.84 -30.87 -14.90
C GLY A 215 9.75 -30.28 -15.80
N GLU A 216 8.50 -30.72 -15.66
CA GLU A 216 7.37 -30.06 -16.30
C GLU A 216 6.65 -29.20 -15.25
N GLU A 217 6.58 -27.90 -15.51
CA GLU A 217 5.69 -26.98 -14.80
C GLU A 217 4.26 -27.53 -14.90
N TYR A 218 3.45 -27.33 -13.85
CA TYR A 218 2.04 -27.66 -13.90
C TYR A 218 1.42 -26.90 -15.10
N ASP A 219 0.94 -27.65 -16.09
CA ASP A 219 0.35 -27.13 -17.33
C ASP A 219 -1.09 -26.69 -17.03
N ASP A 220 -1.30 -25.37 -16.98
CA ASP A 220 -2.60 -24.73 -16.73
C ASP A 220 -3.55 -25.02 -17.90
N GLY A 221 -4.54 -25.88 -17.65
CA GLY A 221 -5.61 -26.23 -18.60
C GLY A 221 -6.72 -25.18 -18.69
#